data_AF-A0A090ERD7-F1
#
_entry.id   AF-A0A090ERD7-F1
#
_cell.length_a   1.000
_cell.length_b   1.000
_cell.length_c   1.000
_cell.angle_alpha   90.00
_cell.angle_beta   90.00
_cell.angle_gamma   90.00
#
_symmetry.space_group_name_H-M   'P 1'
#
loop_
_entity.id
_entity.type
_entity.pdbx_description
1 polymer ?
#
loop_
_entity_poly.entity_id
_entity_poly.type
_entity_poly.pdbx_seq_one_letter_code
_entity_poly.pdbx_strand_id
1 'polypeptide(L)'
;MRMSDTANKPNILLVMCDQLTAIALSSYGNTVCKTPNIDKLAAQGSVFENAYCNYPLCAPSRFAMMSGRLPSRIGAYDNAAEFPAAVPTIAHYLRDAGYYTCISGKMHFVGPDQHHGYEDRLTTEIYPADFSWVPPKTYDEMEDEEAVAKGKVPFGVSSVETIADAAPLARSQQIDYDDEVARRAIQHIYDWRRYGDGRPLFMTVSFTQPHDPYVITKEFWDLYSDEGIDPPRTPKIALEDMDPHSRSLYFHYSLDKFDVTDQVYRRARRGYYGMISYVDRKLGELRQTLDDAGIADDSVIIFTSDHGDMVGERGLWFKKNLFEPAIRVPLIILRPGAEQLSRISAPVSLIDILPTLVDIATGSTEAIVTEYEGGSLLPLLGRDQPDRIAMAEHIDGGTKAPRVMLRHGAHKIVVSQAYPTQFYDLSVDPCEMRNLADEPTSQADVARLMETVRQTWDLSRLREDVMRSQRVRQFVNRAMQKGKAREWEHYPEAVREHTKFVRTGERFPDVERRSYLPYADY
;
A
#
# COMPACT_ATOMS: atom_id res chain seq x y z
N MET A 1 -17.63 -36.09 -3.91
CA MET A 1 -17.03 -34.74 -3.87
C MET A 1 -16.56 -34.54 -2.44
N ARG A 2 -15.25 -34.66 -2.19
CA ARG A 2 -14.71 -34.62 -0.82
C ARG A 2 -14.93 -33.21 -0.27
N MET A 3 -15.79 -33.07 0.74
CA MET A 3 -15.80 -31.88 1.58
C MET A 3 -14.40 -31.81 2.21
N SER A 4 -13.57 -30.87 1.78
CA SER A 4 -12.30 -30.59 2.47
C SER A 4 -12.66 -30.13 3.88
N ASP A 5 -12.04 -30.71 4.91
CA ASP A 5 -12.21 -30.29 6.29
C ASP A 5 -11.97 -28.78 6.42
N THR A 6 -13.05 -27.99 6.50
CA THR A 6 -13.02 -26.55 6.79
C THR A 6 -12.66 -26.27 8.24
N ALA A 7 -12.63 -27.30 9.09
CA ALA A 7 -12.52 -27.21 10.54
C ALA A 7 -11.18 -26.66 11.07
N ASN A 8 -10.17 -26.40 10.22
CA ASN A 8 -8.83 -25.96 10.65
C ASN A 8 -8.30 -24.71 9.90
N LYS A 9 -9.13 -24.00 9.12
CA LYS A 9 -8.68 -22.79 8.39
C LYS A 9 -9.00 -21.52 9.18
N PRO A 10 -8.00 -20.66 9.50
CA PRO A 10 -8.25 -19.43 10.22
C PRO A 10 -8.97 -18.41 9.32
N ASN A 11 -9.70 -17.49 9.94
CA ASN A 11 -10.10 -16.26 9.26
C ASN A 11 -8.87 -15.37 9.02
N ILE A 12 -8.93 -14.49 8.03
CA ILE A 12 -7.82 -13.63 7.64
C ILE A 12 -8.34 -12.21 7.44
N LEU A 13 -7.76 -11.26 8.19
CA LEU A 13 -7.96 -9.83 8.00
C LEU A 13 -6.68 -9.19 7.46
N LEU A 14 -6.71 -8.68 6.23
CA LEU A 14 -5.66 -7.83 5.68
C LEU A 14 -6.06 -6.36 5.91
N VAL A 15 -5.47 -5.72 6.91
CA VAL A 15 -5.69 -4.31 7.24
C VAL A 15 -4.58 -3.48 6.60
N MET A 16 -4.96 -2.46 5.85
CA MET A 16 -4.05 -1.68 5.04
C MET A 16 -4.30 -0.18 5.21
N CYS A 17 -3.21 0.59 5.22
CA CYS A 17 -3.21 2.03 5.07
C CYS A 17 -2.72 2.42 3.66
N ASP A 18 -2.93 3.67 3.27
CA ASP A 18 -2.29 4.22 2.08
C ASP A 18 -1.22 5.22 2.52
N GLN A 19 -0.03 5.16 1.90
CA GLN A 19 1.03 6.13 2.13
C GLN A 19 1.58 6.18 3.58
N LEU A 20 1.48 5.09 4.34
CA LEU A 20 2.09 4.96 5.66
C LEU A 20 3.55 4.49 5.57
N THR A 21 4.49 5.37 5.91
CA THR A 21 5.90 4.99 6.05
C THR A 21 6.15 4.24 7.34
N ALA A 22 6.97 3.19 7.29
CA ALA A 22 7.30 2.40 8.48
C ALA A 22 7.92 3.27 9.58
N ILE A 23 8.77 4.24 9.22
CA ILE A 23 9.52 5.08 10.17
C ILE A 23 8.65 6.04 10.98
N ALA A 24 7.35 6.14 10.66
CA ALA A 24 6.39 6.93 11.44
C ALA A 24 5.85 6.16 12.65
N LEU A 25 6.07 4.85 12.75
CA LEU A 25 5.53 4.01 13.82
C LEU A 25 6.54 3.70 14.91
N SER A 26 6.08 3.55 16.16
CA SER A 26 6.96 3.30 17.30
C SER A 26 7.69 1.95 17.21
N SER A 27 7.02 0.95 16.65
CA SER A 27 7.58 -0.38 16.38
C SER A 27 8.76 -0.37 15.39
N TYR A 28 9.00 0.77 14.74
CA TYR A 28 10.08 1.02 13.78
C TYR A 28 10.96 2.21 14.20
N GLY A 29 10.85 2.66 15.44
CA GLY A 29 11.75 3.64 16.06
C GLY A 29 11.20 5.07 16.21
N ASN A 30 9.97 5.35 15.80
CA ASN A 30 9.37 6.66 16.04
C ASN A 30 9.02 6.86 17.53
N THR A 31 9.26 8.04 18.10
CA THR A 31 8.96 8.32 19.51
C THR A 31 7.86 9.36 19.71
N VAL A 32 7.29 9.88 18.62
CA VAL A 32 6.32 10.98 18.65
C VAL A 32 4.92 10.49 18.30
N CYS A 33 4.77 9.73 17.22
CA CYS A 33 3.50 9.23 16.74
C CYS A 33 2.86 8.27 17.74
N LYS A 34 1.57 8.51 18.04
CA LYS A 34 0.78 7.80 19.04
C LYS A 34 -0.08 6.75 18.36
N THR A 35 0.31 5.48 18.51
CA THR A 35 -0.34 4.33 17.85
C THR A 35 -0.56 3.16 18.79
N PRO A 36 -1.31 3.32 19.91
CA PRO A 36 -1.44 2.28 20.93
C PRO A 36 -2.02 0.95 20.41
N ASN A 37 -2.89 0.94 19.40
CA ASN A 37 -3.49 -0.29 18.87
C ASN A 37 -2.56 -1.03 17.91
N ILE A 38 -1.83 -0.32 17.06
CA ILE A 38 -0.77 -0.86 16.20
C ILE A 38 0.39 -1.36 17.07
N ASP A 39 0.75 -0.64 18.13
CA ASP A 39 1.81 -1.04 19.06
C ASP A 39 1.41 -2.31 19.80
N LYS A 40 0.15 -2.42 20.24
CA LYS A 40 -0.39 -3.66 20.81
C LYS A 40 -0.38 -4.80 19.79
N LEU A 41 -0.69 -4.53 18.51
CA LEU A 41 -0.63 -5.52 17.44
C LEU A 41 0.82 -6.01 17.23
N ALA A 42 1.79 -5.09 17.18
CA ALA A 42 3.20 -5.40 17.04
C ALA A 42 3.77 -6.19 18.23
N ALA A 43 3.33 -5.87 19.45
CA ALA A 43 3.75 -6.57 20.66
C ALA A 43 3.22 -8.02 20.75
N GLN A 44 2.11 -8.31 20.05
CA GLN A 44 1.47 -9.62 20.02
C GLN A 44 1.74 -10.41 18.72
N GLY A 45 2.25 -9.73 17.69
CA GLY A 45 2.54 -10.30 16.38
C GLY A 45 4.03 -10.40 16.08
N SER A 46 4.34 -10.85 14.87
CA SER A 46 5.68 -10.78 14.31
C SER A 46 5.83 -9.52 13.47
N VAL A 47 6.94 -8.81 13.67
CA VAL A 47 7.24 -7.53 13.01
C VAL A 47 8.33 -7.75 11.97
N PHE A 48 8.05 -7.43 10.71
CA PHE A 48 9.04 -7.45 9.64
C PHE A 48 9.67 -6.07 9.53
N GLU A 49 10.92 -5.96 9.97
CA GLU A 49 11.57 -4.66 10.13
C GLU A 49 11.84 -3.99 8.79
N ASN A 50 12.14 -4.78 7.75
CA ASN A 50 12.55 -4.30 6.43
C ASN A 50 11.59 -4.77 5.32
N ALA A 51 10.32 -4.39 5.43
CA ALA A 51 9.30 -4.66 4.41
C ALA A 51 9.20 -3.54 3.38
N TYR A 52 9.15 -3.92 2.09
CA TYR A 52 9.18 -2.99 0.97
C TYR A 52 7.96 -3.08 0.07
N CYS A 53 7.45 -1.93 -0.36
CA CYS A 53 6.58 -1.88 -1.51
C CYS A 53 7.35 -2.19 -2.79
N ASN A 54 6.67 -2.79 -3.77
CA ASN A 54 7.29 -3.11 -5.06
C ASN A 54 7.19 -1.96 -6.08
N TYR A 55 6.44 -0.91 -5.76
CA TYR A 55 6.35 0.31 -6.55
C TYR A 55 5.91 1.47 -5.63
N PRO A 56 6.64 2.61 -5.55
CA PRO A 56 6.27 3.73 -4.68
C PRO A 56 5.12 4.58 -5.28
N LEU A 57 3.98 3.95 -5.58
CA LEU A 57 2.76 4.55 -6.13
C LEU A 57 1.55 3.62 -5.93
N CYS A 58 0.37 4.20 -5.66
CA CYS A 58 -0.83 3.48 -5.22
C CYS A 58 -1.19 2.23 -6.04
N ALA A 59 -1.63 2.38 -7.30
CA ALA A 59 -2.20 1.27 -8.07
C ALA A 59 -1.15 0.19 -8.39
N PRO A 60 0.04 0.53 -8.92
CA PRO A 60 1.07 -0.48 -9.20
C PRO A 60 1.51 -1.28 -7.96
N SER A 61 1.63 -0.63 -6.79
CA SER A 61 1.99 -1.34 -5.57
C SER A 61 0.91 -2.31 -5.12
N ARG A 62 -0.35 -1.87 -5.18
CA ARG A 62 -1.52 -2.68 -4.82
C ARG A 62 -1.68 -3.87 -5.76
N PHE A 63 -1.44 -3.70 -7.06
CA PHE A 63 -1.53 -4.80 -8.03
C PHE A 63 -0.40 -5.81 -7.83
N ALA A 64 0.81 -5.33 -7.53
CA ALA A 64 1.93 -6.21 -7.20
C ALA A 64 1.64 -7.04 -5.94
N MET A 65 1.19 -6.39 -4.86
CA MET A 65 0.76 -7.06 -3.63
C MET A 65 -0.33 -8.11 -3.90
N MET A 66 -1.39 -7.72 -4.62
CA MET A 66 -2.53 -8.58 -4.89
C MET A 66 -2.19 -9.77 -5.79
N SER A 67 -1.19 -9.66 -6.68
CA SER A 67 -0.82 -10.71 -7.63
C SER A 67 0.44 -11.50 -7.25
N GLY A 68 1.22 -11.04 -6.26
CA GLY A 68 2.51 -11.63 -5.91
C GLY A 68 3.59 -11.43 -6.98
N ARG A 69 3.38 -10.52 -7.93
CA ARG A 69 4.26 -10.32 -9.11
C ARG A 69 4.82 -8.91 -9.16
N LEU A 70 5.99 -8.75 -9.76
CA LEU A 70 6.52 -7.43 -10.04
C LEU A 70 5.59 -6.64 -10.98
N PRO A 71 5.45 -5.31 -10.78
CA PRO A 71 4.57 -4.46 -11.59
C PRO A 71 4.78 -4.62 -13.11
N SER A 72 6.02 -4.70 -13.57
CA SER A 72 6.38 -4.91 -14.98
C SER A 72 5.87 -6.23 -15.57
N ARG A 73 5.65 -7.27 -14.76
CA ARG A 73 5.17 -8.59 -15.21
C ARG A 73 3.67 -8.64 -15.46
N ILE A 74 2.95 -7.69 -14.90
CA ILE A 74 1.49 -7.58 -14.99
C ILE A 74 1.03 -6.32 -15.73
N GLY A 75 1.97 -5.52 -16.25
CA GLY A 75 1.66 -4.29 -16.99
C GLY A 75 1.23 -3.11 -16.11
N ALA A 76 1.51 -3.17 -14.81
CA ALA A 76 1.10 -2.18 -13.82
C ALA A 76 2.11 -1.02 -13.74
N TYR A 77 2.06 -0.10 -14.71
CA TYR A 77 3.13 0.90 -14.88
C TYR A 77 2.86 2.24 -14.18
N ASP A 78 1.60 2.60 -13.94
CA ASP A 78 1.19 3.89 -13.39
C ASP A 78 -0.25 3.79 -12.83
N ASN A 79 -0.77 4.87 -12.24
CA ASN A 79 -2.12 4.91 -11.64
C ASN A 79 -3.27 4.91 -12.65
N ALA A 80 -3.02 4.71 -13.95
CA ALA A 80 -4.04 4.51 -14.96
C ALA A 80 -3.77 3.24 -15.78
N ALA A 81 -2.83 2.39 -15.37
CA ALA A 81 -2.58 1.14 -16.05
C ALA A 81 -3.71 0.17 -15.70
N GLU A 82 -4.38 -0.41 -16.72
CA GLU A 82 -5.40 -1.43 -16.50
C GLU A 82 -4.82 -2.58 -15.68
N PHE A 83 -5.55 -3.03 -14.66
CA PHE A 83 -5.30 -4.32 -14.02
C PHE A 83 -6.12 -5.38 -14.75
N PRO A 84 -5.50 -6.31 -15.51
CA PRO A 84 -6.29 -7.25 -16.30
C PRO A 84 -6.99 -8.27 -15.40
N ALA A 85 -8.29 -8.49 -15.62
CA ALA A 85 -9.10 -9.46 -14.86
C ALA A 85 -8.55 -10.91 -14.90
N ALA A 86 -7.75 -11.23 -15.94
CA ALA A 86 -7.11 -12.53 -16.09
C ALA A 86 -5.87 -12.74 -15.20
N VAL A 87 -5.39 -11.71 -14.49
CA VAL A 87 -4.31 -11.85 -13.52
C VAL A 87 -4.88 -12.37 -12.21
N PRO A 88 -4.55 -13.61 -11.78
CA PRO A 88 -5.01 -14.15 -10.50
C PRO A 88 -4.48 -13.32 -9.34
N THR A 89 -5.26 -13.26 -8.27
CA THR A 89 -4.95 -12.46 -7.09
C THR A 89 -5.08 -13.29 -5.82
N ILE A 90 -4.66 -12.72 -4.69
CA ILE A 90 -4.94 -13.24 -3.34
C ILE A 90 -6.38 -13.71 -3.21
N ALA A 91 -7.35 -12.89 -3.63
CA ALA A 91 -8.77 -13.19 -3.48
C ALA A 91 -9.18 -14.40 -4.33
N HIS A 92 -8.67 -14.54 -5.56
CA HIS A 92 -8.93 -15.73 -6.39
C HIS A 92 -8.42 -17.01 -5.72
N TYR A 93 -7.17 -17.01 -5.24
CA TYR A 93 -6.58 -18.19 -4.62
C TYR A 93 -7.25 -18.57 -3.31
N LEU A 94 -7.61 -17.59 -2.47
CA LEU A 94 -8.34 -17.86 -1.23
C LEU A 94 -9.77 -18.35 -1.50
N ARG A 95 -10.45 -17.79 -2.50
CA ARG A 95 -11.77 -18.24 -2.92
C ARG A 95 -11.74 -19.68 -3.43
N ASP A 96 -10.74 -20.03 -4.25
CA ASP A 96 -10.52 -21.42 -4.70
C ASP A 96 -10.21 -22.35 -3.51
N ALA A 97 -9.46 -21.86 -2.52
CA ALA A 97 -9.23 -22.55 -1.25
C ALA A 97 -10.47 -22.59 -0.33
N GLY A 98 -11.63 -22.10 -0.76
CA GLY A 98 -12.91 -22.21 -0.04
C GLY A 98 -13.18 -21.09 0.97
N TYR A 99 -12.49 -19.96 0.88
CA TYR A 99 -12.82 -18.77 1.67
C TYR A 99 -14.00 -18.01 1.07
N TYR A 100 -14.77 -17.34 1.94
CA TYR A 100 -15.57 -16.20 1.55
C TYR A 100 -14.63 -14.97 1.49
N THR A 101 -14.66 -14.21 0.40
CA THR A 101 -13.68 -13.13 0.16
C THR A 101 -14.38 -11.77 0.01
N CYS A 102 -13.97 -10.79 0.81
CA CYS A 102 -14.62 -9.48 0.84
C CYS A 102 -13.61 -8.35 0.97
N ILE A 103 -13.92 -7.19 0.41
CA ILE A 103 -13.12 -5.97 0.57
C ILE A 103 -13.97 -4.77 0.99
N SER A 104 -13.46 -4.02 1.95
CA SER A 104 -13.93 -2.68 2.30
C SER A 104 -12.79 -1.68 2.11
N GLY A 105 -13.01 -0.66 1.30
CA GLY A 105 -12.06 0.42 1.04
C GLY A 105 -11.28 0.29 -0.25
N LYS A 106 -10.10 0.91 -0.22
CA LYS A 106 -9.31 1.25 -1.40
C LYS A 106 -8.50 0.07 -1.93
N MET A 107 -8.47 -0.12 -3.24
CA MET A 107 -7.47 -0.95 -3.92
C MET A 107 -6.96 -0.35 -5.22
N HIS A 108 -7.56 0.76 -5.66
CA HIS A 108 -7.21 1.51 -6.86
C HIS A 108 -7.17 0.64 -8.12
N PHE A 109 -8.11 -0.30 -8.25
CA PHE A 109 -8.24 -1.11 -9.45
C PHE A 109 -8.65 -0.21 -10.62
N VAL A 110 -7.84 -0.25 -11.68
CA VAL A 110 -8.09 0.47 -12.92
C VAL A 110 -8.56 -0.53 -13.96
N GLY A 111 -9.66 -0.21 -14.62
CA GLY A 111 -10.34 -1.08 -15.56
C GLY A 111 -11.73 -1.49 -15.09
N PRO A 112 -12.47 -2.23 -15.92
CA PRO A 112 -13.86 -2.59 -15.67
C PRO A 112 -14.05 -3.64 -14.57
N ASP A 113 -13.04 -4.43 -14.25
CA ASP A 113 -13.10 -5.38 -13.13
C ASP A 113 -12.74 -4.65 -11.84
N GLN A 114 -13.72 -4.50 -10.95
CA GLN A 114 -13.52 -3.88 -9.63
C GLN A 114 -13.54 -4.90 -8.49
N HIS A 115 -13.58 -6.20 -8.80
CA HIS A 115 -13.65 -7.28 -7.83
C HIS A 115 -12.35 -8.08 -7.79
N HIS A 116 -11.74 -8.37 -8.94
CA HIS A 116 -10.46 -9.08 -9.02
C HIS A 116 -10.39 -10.29 -8.07
N GLY A 117 -11.46 -11.09 -8.02
CA GLY A 117 -11.58 -12.29 -7.21
C GLY A 117 -12.38 -12.16 -5.92
N TYR A 118 -12.56 -10.95 -5.39
CA TYR A 118 -13.43 -10.72 -4.23
C TYR A 118 -14.89 -11.08 -4.57
N GLU A 119 -15.58 -11.77 -3.66
CA GLU A 119 -17.02 -12.03 -3.79
C GLU A 119 -17.84 -10.78 -3.55
N ASP A 120 -17.47 -9.99 -2.54
CA ASP A 120 -18.15 -8.75 -2.21
C ASP A 120 -17.16 -7.58 -2.10
N ARG A 121 -17.59 -6.43 -2.60
CA ARG A 121 -16.90 -5.15 -2.43
C ARG A 121 -17.85 -4.15 -1.79
N LEU A 122 -17.56 -3.78 -0.54
CA LEU A 122 -18.50 -3.07 0.32
C LEU A 122 -18.55 -1.57 0.08
N THR A 123 -17.48 -0.97 -0.45
CA THR A 123 -17.38 0.45 -0.76
C THR A 123 -17.02 0.64 -2.23
N THR A 124 -17.39 1.79 -2.79
CA THR A 124 -16.78 2.24 -4.04
C THR A 124 -15.28 2.54 -3.84
N GLU A 125 -14.60 2.87 -4.92
CA GLU A 125 -13.23 3.39 -4.90
C GLU A 125 -13.26 4.91 -4.57
N ILE A 126 -12.26 5.41 -3.84
CA ILE A 126 -12.06 6.85 -3.67
C ILE A 126 -11.40 7.49 -4.90
N TYR A 127 -10.65 6.70 -5.68
CA TYR A 127 -9.94 7.13 -6.88
C TYR A 127 -10.51 6.58 -8.19
N PRO A 128 -10.27 7.25 -9.33
CA PRO A 128 -10.83 6.86 -10.61
C PRO A 128 -10.48 5.42 -10.99
N ALA A 129 -11.45 4.72 -11.59
CA ALA A 129 -11.23 3.39 -12.14
C ALA A 129 -10.80 3.44 -13.61
N ASP A 130 -10.77 4.61 -14.24
CA ASP A 130 -10.54 4.79 -15.67
C ASP A 130 -9.08 5.17 -16.02
N PHE A 131 -8.86 5.54 -17.28
CA PHE A 131 -7.53 5.92 -17.78
C PHE A 131 -7.27 7.44 -17.67
N SER A 132 -8.01 8.17 -16.85
CA SER A 132 -7.88 9.63 -16.73
C SER A 132 -6.51 10.07 -16.23
N TRP A 133 -5.85 9.25 -15.40
CA TRP A 133 -4.50 9.50 -14.87
C TRP A 133 -3.39 8.84 -15.71
N VAL A 134 -3.61 8.67 -17.01
CA VAL A 134 -2.52 8.34 -17.93
C VAL A 134 -1.70 9.60 -18.22
N PRO A 135 -0.35 9.54 -18.23
CA PRO A 135 0.47 10.68 -18.64
C PRO A 135 0.01 11.24 -19.99
N PRO A 136 -0.23 12.57 -20.13
CA PRO A 136 -0.81 13.16 -21.34
C PRO A 136 0.16 13.16 -22.53
N LYS A 137 1.47 13.08 -22.23
CA LYS A 137 2.54 12.88 -23.20
C LYS A 137 3.42 11.75 -22.70
N THR A 138 3.86 10.90 -23.62
CA THR A 138 4.99 10.00 -23.34
C THR A 138 6.27 10.80 -23.19
N TYR A 139 7.29 10.23 -22.54
CA TYR A 139 8.57 10.91 -22.36
C TYR A 139 9.23 11.33 -23.69
N ASP A 140 9.12 10.50 -24.74
CA ASP A 140 9.71 10.81 -26.05
C ASP A 140 8.97 11.96 -26.78
N GLU A 141 7.73 12.27 -26.38
CA GLU A 141 6.91 13.35 -26.96
C GLU A 141 7.11 14.69 -26.22
N MET A 142 7.95 14.72 -25.20
CA MET A 142 8.27 15.94 -24.46
C MET A 142 9.38 16.69 -25.20
N GLU A 143 8.98 17.58 -26.11
CA GLU A 143 9.86 18.35 -27.02
C GLU A 143 10.80 19.36 -26.31
N ASP A 144 10.53 19.72 -25.06
CA ASP A 144 11.33 20.68 -24.31
C ASP A 144 12.25 19.94 -23.33
N GLU A 145 13.44 19.56 -23.82
CA GLU A 145 14.49 18.93 -23.02
C GLU A 145 14.86 19.77 -21.77
N GLU A 146 14.73 21.10 -21.84
CA GLU A 146 15.02 22.02 -20.75
C GLU A 146 13.90 22.03 -19.69
N ALA A 147 12.63 21.98 -20.11
CA ALA A 147 11.49 21.75 -19.22
C ALA A 147 11.54 20.36 -18.57
N VAL A 148 11.93 19.33 -19.31
CA VAL A 148 12.09 17.96 -18.80
C VAL A 148 13.31 17.84 -17.87
N ALA A 149 14.40 18.57 -18.13
CA ALA A 149 15.55 18.69 -17.22
C ALA A 149 15.26 19.51 -15.97
N LYS A 150 14.33 20.47 -16.04
CA LYS A 150 13.80 21.28 -14.93
C LYS A 150 12.48 20.73 -14.37
N GLY A 151 12.11 19.47 -14.65
CA GLY A 151 10.88 18.81 -14.17
C GLY A 151 9.55 19.59 -14.36
N LYS A 152 9.48 20.51 -15.33
CA LYS A 152 8.33 21.39 -15.63
C LYS A 152 7.19 20.70 -16.39
N VAL A 153 7.03 19.39 -16.28
CA VAL A 153 5.89 18.69 -16.86
C VAL A 153 4.98 18.27 -15.69
N PRO A 154 4.12 19.18 -15.20
CA PRO A 154 3.20 18.85 -14.11
C PRO A 154 2.27 17.75 -14.59
N PHE A 155 2.48 16.55 -14.07
CA PHE A 155 1.60 15.41 -14.31
C PHE A 155 1.44 14.60 -13.01
N GLY A 156 0.40 14.86 -12.27
CA GLY A 156 0.15 14.17 -11.01
C GLY A 156 -0.93 14.89 -10.23
N VAL A 157 -1.57 14.16 -9.34
CA VAL A 157 -2.69 14.68 -8.55
C VAL A 157 -2.25 15.25 -7.20
N SER A 158 -1.09 14.85 -6.69
CA SER A 158 -0.47 15.46 -5.51
C SER A 158 0.48 16.58 -5.93
N SER A 159 0.46 17.67 -5.18
CA SER A 159 1.30 18.85 -5.38
C SER A 159 1.51 19.56 -4.04
N VAL A 160 2.44 20.52 -3.99
CA VAL A 160 2.83 21.23 -2.75
C VAL A 160 1.65 21.86 -2.00
N GLU A 161 0.55 22.18 -2.68
CA GLU A 161 -0.68 22.70 -2.08
C GLU A 161 -1.24 21.77 -1.00
N THR A 162 -1.16 20.44 -1.17
CA THR A 162 -1.67 19.48 -0.17
C THR A 162 -0.83 19.45 1.11
N ILE A 163 0.43 19.90 1.03
CA ILE A 163 1.31 20.16 2.19
C ILE A 163 0.91 21.49 2.84
N ALA A 164 0.68 22.52 2.03
CA ALA A 164 0.29 23.85 2.50
C ALA A 164 -1.06 23.84 3.23
N ASP A 165 -2.00 22.98 2.79
CA ASP A 165 -3.34 22.83 3.35
C ASP A 165 -3.38 22.14 4.72
N ALA A 166 -2.25 21.60 5.20
CA ALA A 166 -2.19 20.88 6.47
C ALA A 166 -2.79 21.69 7.63
N ALA A 167 -3.87 21.19 8.22
CA ALA A 167 -4.65 21.89 9.24
C ALA A 167 -5.63 20.94 9.94
N PRO A 168 -6.12 21.30 11.14
CA PRO A 168 -7.29 20.66 11.71
C PRO A 168 -8.55 21.08 10.95
N LEU A 169 -9.40 20.12 10.60
CA LEU A 169 -10.70 20.35 9.96
C LEU A 169 -11.79 19.46 10.54
N ALA A 170 -13.06 19.70 10.20
CA ALA A 170 -14.15 18.85 10.71
C ALA A 170 -14.35 17.59 9.87
N ARG A 171 -14.22 17.71 8.54
CA ARG A 171 -14.45 16.66 7.54
C ARG A 171 -13.56 16.84 6.30
N SER A 172 -13.25 15.74 5.64
CA SER A 172 -12.58 15.69 4.34
C SER A 172 -13.09 14.46 3.57
N GLN A 173 -12.89 14.43 2.25
CA GLN A 173 -13.24 13.26 1.43
C GLN A 173 -12.65 11.97 1.99
N GLN A 174 -11.40 12.01 2.45
CA GLN A 174 -10.71 10.84 3.00
C GLN A 174 -11.26 10.41 4.36
N ILE A 175 -11.65 11.35 5.23
CA ILE A 175 -12.31 11.02 6.51
C ILE A 175 -13.68 10.37 6.25
N ASP A 176 -14.46 10.92 5.32
CA ASP A 176 -15.78 10.37 5.01
C ASP A 176 -15.68 8.97 4.39
N TYR A 177 -14.67 8.76 3.52
CA TYR A 177 -14.38 7.46 2.95
C TYR A 177 -13.96 6.45 4.02
N ASP A 178 -12.95 6.76 4.85
CA ASP A 178 -12.44 5.83 5.86
C ASP A 178 -13.44 5.54 6.98
N ASP A 179 -14.28 6.50 7.36
CA ASP A 179 -15.40 6.27 8.27
C ASP A 179 -16.41 5.27 7.67
N GLU A 180 -16.68 5.36 6.37
CA GLU A 180 -17.53 4.40 5.66
C GLU A 180 -16.87 3.02 5.55
N VAL A 181 -15.57 2.96 5.25
CA VAL A 181 -14.78 1.71 5.22
C VAL A 181 -14.88 0.98 6.55
N ALA A 182 -14.53 1.66 7.65
CA ALA A 182 -14.57 1.06 8.99
C ALA A 182 -15.98 0.59 9.34
N ARG A 183 -17.00 1.45 9.15
CA ARG A 183 -18.39 1.13 9.48
C ARG A 183 -18.89 -0.08 8.69
N ARG A 184 -18.62 -0.15 7.38
CA ARG A 184 -19.06 -1.27 6.54
C ARG A 184 -18.31 -2.55 6.88
N ALA A 185 -17.01 -2.47 7.16
CA ALA A 185 -16.23 -3.63 7.57
C ALA A 185 -16.75 -4.24 8.86
N ILE A 186 -16.93 -3.41 9.90
CA ILE A 186 -17.43 -3.84 11.21
C ILE A 186 -18.81 -4.50 11.10
N GLN A 187 -19.75 -3.81 10.43
CA GLN A 187 -21.09 -4.35 10.22
C GLN A 187 -21.06 -5.70 9.48
N HIS A 188 -20.21 -5.79 8.46
CA HIS A 188 -20.11 -6.99 7.63
C HIS A 188 -19.51 -8.17 8.37
N ILE A 189 -18.54 -7.98 9.28
CA ILE A 189 -18.02 -9.06 10.14
C ILE A 189 -19.16 -9.65 10.98
N TYR A 190 -19.99 -8.81 11.60
CA TYR A 190 -21.16 -9.28 12.37
C TYR A 190 -22.22 -9.96 11.50
N ASP A 191 -22.46 -9.47 10.28
CA ASP A 191 -23.42 -10.09 9.35
C ASP A 191 -22.91 -11.42 8.81
N TRP A 192 -21.64 -11.51 8.40
CA TRP A 192 -21.00 -12.75 8.00
C TRP A 192 -21.02 -13.78 9.13
N ARG A 193 -20.75 -13.38 10.38
CA ARG A 193 -20.79 -14.31 11.51
C ARG A 193 -22.18 -14.89 11.76
N ARG A 194 -23.24 -14.11 11.54
CA ARG A 194 -24.65 -14.51 11.75
C ARG A 194 -25.24 -15.27 10.56
N TYR A 195 -24.93 -14.85 9.35
CA TYR A 195 -25.63 -15.26 8.13
C TYR A 195 -24.72 -15.86 7.05
N GLY A 196 -23.41 -15.94 7.30
CA GLY A 196 -22.45 -16.55 6.39
C GLY A 196 -22.72 -18.03 6.17
N ASP A 197 -22.18 -18.55 5.06
CA ASP A 197 -22.40 -19.93 4.61
C ASP A 197 -21.46 -20.96 5.27
N GLY A 198 -20.76 -20.56 6.33
CA GLY A 198 -19.82 -21.40 7.09
C GLY A 198 -18.40 -21.46 6.52
N ARG A 199 -18.12 -20.84 5.37
CA ARG A 199 -16.73 -20.67 4.87
C ARG A 199 -15.94 -19.69 5.75
N PRO A 200 -14.62 -19.89 5.94
CA PRO A 200 -13.78 -18.92 6.65
C PRO A 200 -13.73 -17.57 5.91
N LEU A 201 -13.60 -16.48 6.67
CA LEU A 201 -13.56 -15.12 6.15
C LEU A 201 -12.14 -14.76 5.70
N PHE A 202 -12.01 -14.25 4.48
CA PHE A 202 -10.91 -13.38 4.08
C PHE A 202 -11.45 -11.99 3.82
N MET A 203 -11.02 -11.00 4.60
CA MET A 203 -11.43 -9.62 4.44
C MET A 203 -10.25 -8.69 4.31
N THR A 204 -10.27 -7.85 3.29
CA THR A 204 -9.35 -6.72 3.17
C THR A 204 -10.05 -5.45 3.64
N VAL A 205 -9.46 -4.75 4.60
CA VAL A 205 -9.92 -3.43 5.08
C VAL A 205 -8.83 -2.42 4.78
N SER A 206 -9.07 -1.56 3.80
CA SER A 206 -8.03 -0.71 3.21
C SER A 206 -8.39 0.76 3.28
N PHE A 207 -7.78 1.46 4.22
CA PHE A 207 -7.97 2.88 4.47
C PHE A 207 -7.15 3.73 3.49
N THR A 208 -7.61 4.96 3.25
CA THR A 208 -6.89 5.95 2.43
C THR A 208 -5.96 6.83 3.26
N GLN A 209 -6.20 7.01 4.55
CA GLN A 209 -5.24 7.71 5.40
C GLN A 209 -4.03 6.81 5.74
N PRO A 210 -2.82 7.39 5.93
CA PRO A 210 -2.49 8.83 6.00
C PRO A 210 -2.09 9.53 4.68
N HIS A 211 -2.60 9.11 3.50
CA HIS A 211 -2.33 9.80 2.22
C HIS A 211 -2.73 11.29 2.26
N ASP A 212 -1.94 12.14 1.59
CA ASP A 212 -2.18 13.59 1.50
C ASP A 212 -3.57 13.95 0.92
N PRO A 213 -4.19 15.10 1.29
CA PRO A 213 -3.68 16.20 2.12
C PRO A 213 -3.58 15.89 3.61
N TYR A 214 -2.62 16.52 4.30
CA TYR A 214 -2.32 16.25 5.72
C TYR A 214 -3.28 16.97 6.69
N VAL A 215 -4.55 16.63 6.57
CA VAL A 215 -5.66 17.27 7.27
C VAL A 215 -6.45 16.24 8.08
N ILE A 216 -6.81 16.59 9.32
CA ILE A 216 -7.48 15.66 10.24
C ILE A 216 -8.37 16.38 11.24
N THR A 217 -9.21 15.65 11.97
CA THR A 217 -10.06 16.24 13.01
C THR A 217 -9.26 16.79 14.18
N LYS A 218 -9.84 17.79 14.88
CA LYS A 218 -9.24 18.36 16.11
C LYS A 218 -8.90 17.28 17.13
N GLU A 219 -9.75 16.26 17.26
CA GLU A 219 -9.51 15.12 18.16
C GLU A 219 -8.12 14.49 17.97
N PHE A 220 -7.69 14.26 16.72
CA PHE A 220 -6.37 13.67 16.45
C PHE A 220 -5.27 14.72 16.29
N TRP A 221 -5.62 15.91 15.78
CA TRP A 221 -4.68 17.03 15.66
C TRP A 221 -4.15 17.51 17.01
N ASP A 222 -5.02 17.57 18.02
CA ASP A 222 -4.72 18.06 19.36
C ASP A 222 -4.01 17.01 20.24
N LEU A 223 -3.83 15.77 19.74
CA LEU A 223 -2.93 14.80 20.35
C LEU A 223 -1.46 15.23 20.25
N TYR A 224 -1.15 16.16 19.35
CA TYR A 224 0.19 16.63 19.05
C TYR A 224 0.28 18.14 19.24
N SER A 225 1.48 18.66 19.46
CA SER A 225 1.80 20.08 19.46
C SER A 225 2.91 20.35 18.44
N ASP A 226 2.99 21.56 17.90
CA ASP A 226 3.99 21.89 16.88
C ASP A 226 5.42 21.73 17.43
N GLU A 227 5.62 22.04 18.72
CA GLU A 227 6.89 21.89 19.43
C GLU A 227 7.25 20.43 19.73
N GLY A 228 6.26 19.54 19.77
CA GLY A 228 6.43 18.11 20.02
C GLY A 228 6.68 17.28 18.76
N ILE A 229 6.59 17.87 17.57
CA ILE A 229 6.87 17.18 16.31
C ILE A 229 8.38 17.10 16.08
N ASP A 230 8.86 15.88 15.80
CA ASP A 230 10.24 15.63 15.44
C ASP A 230 10.60 16.23 14.07
N PRO A 231 11.82 16.78 13.92
CA PRO A 231 12.35 17.14 12.62
C PRO A 231 12.60 15.88 11.76
N PRO A 232 12.78 16.00 10.43
CA PRO A 232 13.19 14.87 9.63
C PRO A 232 14.57 14.39 10.08
N ARG A 233 14.81 13.10 9.95
CA ARG A 233 16.11 12.48 10.22
C ARG A 233 17.18 12.97 9.25
N THR A 234 16.79 13.41 8.08
CA THR A 234 17.64 13.97 7.03
C THR A 234 17.28 15.43 6.76
N PRO A 235 18.28 16.33 6.72
CA PRO A 235 18.01 17.75 6.48
C PRO A 235 17.50 17.99 5.05
N LYS A 236 16.84 19.14 4.84
CA LYS A 236 16.51 19.63 3.50
C LYS A 236 17.80 19.76 2.68
N ILE A 237 17.86 19.07 1.55
CA ILE A 237 18.99 19.16 0.61
C ILE A 237 18.73 20.37 -0.31
N ALA A 238 19.77 21.18 -0.56
CA ALA A 238 19.66 22.30 -1.49
C ALA A 238 19.41 21.81 -2.93
N LEU A 239 18.70 22.58 -3.73
CA LEU A 239 18.24 22.15 -5.07
C LEU A 239 19.41 21.77 -6.00
N GLU A 240 20.52 22.47 -5.88
CA GLU A 240 21.78 22.24 -6.59
C GLU A 240 22.50 20.95 -6.18
N ASP A 241 22.28 20.48 -4.95
CA ASP A 241 22.92 19.29 -4.38
C ASP A 241 22.02 18.04 -4.47
N MET A 242 20.76 18.19 -4.86
CA MET A 242 19.85 17.06 -5.07
C MET A 242 20.34 16.17 -6.21
N ASP A 243 20.18 14.85 -6.04
CA ASP A 243 20.39 13.94 -7.16
C ASP A 243 19.41 14.25 -8.30
N PRO A 244 19.75 13.91 -9.57
CA PRO A 244 18.96 14.35 -10.71
C PRO A 244 17.50 13.86 -10.71
N HIS A 245 17.18 12.75 -10.04
CA HIS A 245 15.80 12.27 -9.92
C HIS A 245 15.04 13.01 -8.81
N SER A 246 15.66 13.22 -7.65
CA SER A 246 15.08 14.06 -6.59
C SER A 246 14.77 15.47 -7.08
N ARG A 247 15.67 16.07 -7.86
CA ARG A 247 15.44 17.37 -8.51
C ARG A 247 14.26 17.33 -9.50
N SER A 248 14.11 16.24 -10.24
CA SER A 248 12.96 16.03 -11.13
C SER A 248 11.65 16.01 -10.34
N LEU A 249 11.61 15.29 -9.21
CA LEU A 249 10.45 15.24 -8.32
C LEU A 249 10.15 16.58 -7.64
N TYR A 250 11.18 17.36 -7.31
CA TYR A 250 10.99 18.69 -6.73
C TYR A 250 10.07 19.56 -7.60
N PHE A 251 10.34 19.64 -8.89
CA PHE A 251 9.49 20.38 -9.83
C PHE A 251 8.19 19.64 -10.17
N HIS A 252 8.23 18.31 -10.23
CA HIS A 252 7.05 17.48 -10.48
C HIS A 252 5.91 17.77 -9.49
N TYR A 253 6.27 17.89 -8.21
CA TYR A 253 5.34 18.20 -7.12
C TYR A 253 5.13 19.70 -6.91
N SER A 254 5.62 20.54 -7.83
CA SER A 254 5.51 22.00 -7.76
C SER A 254 6.15 22.61 -6.49
N LEU A 255 7.17 21.97 -5.92
CA LEU A 255 7.87 22.50 -4.72
C LEU A 255 8.63 23.80 -5.01
N ASP A 256 8.78 24.20 -6.27
CA ASP A 256 9.30 25.50 -6.69
C ASP A 256 8.25 26.63 -6.61
N LYS A 257 6.96 26.29 -6.47
CA LYS A 257 5.85 27.26 -6.46
C LYS A 257 5.45 27.74 -5.08
N PHE A 258 5.90 27.05 -4.03
CA PHE A 258 5.52 27.35 -2.67
C PHE A 258 6.70 27.10 -1.72
N ASP A 259 6.97 28.08 -0.85
CA ASP A 259 8.03 27.93 0.14
C ASP A 259 7.54 27.10 1.34
N VAL A 260 7.99 25.85 1.40
CA VAL A 260 7.75 24.97 2.55
C VAL A 260 8.69 25.39 3.68
N THR A 261 8.25 26.38 4.47
CA THR A 261 8.94 26.84 5.67
C THR A 261 8.94 25.77 6.76
N ASP A 262 9.83 25.89 7.75
CA ASP A 262 9.85 25.01 8.93
C ASP A 262 8.49 24.91 9.65
N GLN A 263 7.70 25.99 9.63
CA GLN A 263 6.38 25.99 10.23
C GLN A 263 5.39 25.15 9.42
N VAL A 264 5.35 25.32 8.09
CA VAL A 264 4.50 24.50 7.20
C VAL A 264 4.90 23.03 7.31
N TYR A 265 6.21 22.78 7.33
CA TYR A 265 6.79 21.45 7.52
C TYR A 265 6.28 20.75 8.78
N ARG A 266 6.44 21.39 9.95
CA ARG A 266 6.00 20.82 11.24
C ARG A 266 4.50 20.59 11.26
N ARG A 267 3.74 21.54 10.70
CA ARG A 267 2.29 21.46 10.59
C ARG A 267 1.82 20.29 9.72
N ALA A 268 2.49 20.04 8.59
CA ALA A 268 2.21 18.89 7.72
C ALA A 268 2.51 17.56 8.41
N ARG A 269 3.67 17.42 9.08
CA ARG A 269 3.97 16.23 9.90
C ARG A 269 2.97 16.02 11.04
N ARG A 270 2.56 17.10 11.71
CA ARG A 270 1.52 17.05 12.74
C ARG A 270 0.22 16.48 12.19
N GLY A 271 -0.21 16.96 11.03
CA GLY A 271 -1.37 16.42 10.32
C GLY A 271 -1.21 14.93 10.02
N TYR A 272 -0.07 14.55 9.43
CA TYR A 272 0.26 13.15 9.11
C TYR A 272 0.21 12.24 10.35
N TYR A 273 0.81 12.62 11.48
CA TYR A 273 0.73 11.83 12.72
C TYR A 273 -0.69 11.77 13.30
N GLY A 274 -1.46 12.84 13.19
CA GLY A 274 -2.88 12.82 13.54
C GLY A 274 -3.68 11.82 12.71
N MET A 275 -3.44 11.77 11.40
CA MET A 275 -4.07 10.80 10.49
C MET A 275 -3.67 9.35 10.83
N ILE A 276 -2.41 9.12 11.22
CA ILE A 276 -1.97 7.80 11.69
C ILE A 276 -2.71 7.40 12.98
N SER A 277 -2.84 8.31 13.96
CA SER A 277 -3.61 8.04 15.18
C SER A 277 -5.10 7.79 14.90
N TYR A 278 -5.67 8.43 13.87
CA TYR A 278 -7.02 8.15 13.41
C TYR A 278 -7.14 6.70 12.90
N VAL A 279 -6.22 6.25 12.04
CA VAL A 279 -6.22 4.86 11.54
C VAL A 279 -5.91 3.85 12.64
N ASP A 280 -5.03 4.18 13.59
CA ASP A 280 -4.77 3.36 14.77
C ASP A 280 -6.07 3.07 15.55
N ARG A 281 -6.90 4.09 15.77
CA ARG A 281 -8.21 3.89 16.41
C ARG A 281 -9.12 2.99 15.58
N LYS A 282 -9.13 3.11 14.25
CA LYS A 282 -9.89 2.21 13.36
C LYS A 282 -9.43 0.76 13.44
N LEU A 283 -8.11 0.53 13.52
CA LEU A 283 -7.58 -0.80 13.79
C LEU A 283 -8.07 -1.34 15.15
N GLY A 284 -8.11 -0.49 16.19
CA GLY A 284 -8.68 -0.84 17.48
C GLY A 284 -10.15 -1.27 17.40
N GLU A 285 -10.98 -0.50 16.67
CA GLU A 285 -12.39 -0.81 16.42
C GLU A 285 -12.57 -2.17 15.70
N LEU A 286 -11.75 -2.46 14.68
CA LEU A 286 -11.76 -3.74 13.97
C LEU A 286 -11.38 -4.92 14.89
N ARG A 287 -10.32 -4.75 15.70
CA ARG A 287 -9.87 -5.79 16.63
C ARG A 287 -10.92 -6.10 17.69
N GLN A 288 -11.50 -5.06 18.29
CA GLN A 288 -12.60 -5.23 19.24
C GLN A 288 -13.80 -5.94 18.60
N THR A 289 -14.08 -5.67 17.32
CA THR A 289 -15.16 -6.36 16.59
C THR A 289 -14.89 -7.86 16.44
N LEU A 290 -13.64 -8.28 16.20
CA LEU A 290 -13.28 -9.70 16.15
C LEU A 290 -13.45 -10.38 17.51
N ASP A 291 -13.07 -9.68 18.59
CA ASP A 291 -13.24 -10.15 19.97
C ASP A 291 -14.74 -10.31 20.30
N ASP A 292 -15.52 -9.26 20.04
CA ASP A 292 -16.97 -9.21 20.29
C ASP A 292 -17.74 -10.26 19.46
N ALA A 293 -17.31 -10.52 18.22
CA ALA A 293 -17.88 -11.56 17.35
C ALA A 293 -17.43 -12.99 17.73
N GLY A 294 -16.54 -13.14 18.71
CA GLY A 294 -16.05 -14.43 19.19
C GLY A 294 -15.19 -15.18 18.17
N ILE A 295 -14.45 -14.46 17.32
CA ILE A 295 -13.62 -15.05 16.25
C ILE A 295 -12.16 -14.62 16.30
N ALA A 296 -11.76 -13.80 17.27
CA ALA A 296 -10.41 -13.27 17.38
C ALA A 296 -9.34 -14.38 17.51
N ASP A 297 -9.61 -15.42 18.30
CA ASP A 297 -8.68 -16.53 18.53
C ASP A 297 -8.45 -17.41 17.28
N ASP A 298 -9.31 -17.29 16.27
CA ASP A 298 -9.21 -18.00 14.99
C ASP A 298 -8.90 -17.05 13.81
N SER A 299 -8.50 -15.80 14.08
CA SER A 299 -8.29 -14.77 13.04
C SER A 299 -6.84 -14.31 12.94
N VAL A 300 -6.22 -14.51 11.78
CA VAL A 300 -4.94 -13.89 11.42
C VAL A 300 -5.17 -12.43 11.04
N ILE A 301 -4.35 -11.52 11.56
CA ILE A 301 -4.36 -10.09 11.17
C ILE A 301 -3.01 -9.75 10.54
N ILE A 302 -3.05 -9.21 9.33
CA ILE A 302 -1.89 -8.63 8.65
C ILE A 302 -2.12 -7.12 8.56
N PHE A 303 -1.17 -6.32 9.06
CA PHE A 303 -1.20 -4.86 8.96
C PHE A 303 -0.08 -4.35 8.07
N THR A 304 -0.40 -3.55 7.05
CA THR A 304 0.59 -3.03 6.09
C THR A 304 0.18 -1.69 5.43
N SER A 305 0.99 -1.20 4.48
CA SER A 305 0.73 -0.05 3.60
C SER A 305 1.10 -0.37 2.16
N ASP A 306 0.54 0.34 1.17
CA ASP A 306 0.92 0.18 -0.25
C ASP A 306 2.31 0.76 -0.53
N HIS A 307 2.58 1.95 -0.01
CA HIS A 307 3.89 2.59 -0.05
C HIS A 307 4.03 3.51 1.17
N GLY A 308 5.21 4.11 1.30
CA GLY A 308 5.47 5.11 2.33
C GLY A 308 5.29 6.54 1.82
N ASP A 309 5.83 7.48 2.59
CA ASP A 309 5.88 8.91 2.33
C ASP A 309 7.24 9.44 2.79
N MET A 310 7.82 10.37 2.04
CA MET A 310 9.03 11.09 2.44
C MET A 310 8.79 11.98 3.65
N VAL A 311 7.59 12.51 3.84
CA VAL A 311 7.19 13.40 4.95
C VAL A 311 8.25 14.46 5.28
N GLY A 312 8.87 15.00 4.22
CA GLY A 312 9.86 16.06 4.29
C GLY A 312 11.31 15.61 4.51
N GLU A 313 11.60 14.32 4.65
CA GLU A 313 12.96 13.77 4.61
C GLU A 313 13.66 14.20 3.32
N ARG A 314 14.91 14.66 3.42
CA ARG A 314 15.73 15.20 2.32
C ARG A 314 15.15 16.46 1.68
N GLY A 315 14.09 17.04 2.26
CA GLY A 315 13.28 18.09 1.65
C GLY A 315 12.27 17.59 0.62
N LEU A 316 12.09 16.27 0.49
CA LEU A 316 11.13 15.64 -0.42
C LEU A 316 9.84 15.27 0.31
N TRP A 317 8.75 15.16 -0.44
CA TRP A 317 7.43 14.79 0.06
C TRP A 317 6.81 13.72 -0.83
N PHE A 318 5.80 13.03 -0.31
CA PHE A 318 5.05 12.02 -1.04
C PHE A 318 5.92 10.80 -1.40
N LYS A 319 5.86 10.35 -2.65
CA LYS A 319 6.29 9.01 -3.09
C LYS A 319 7.12 9.10 -4.37
N LYS A 320 7.01 8.11 -5.28
CA LYS A 320 7.68 8.08 -6.60
C LYS A 320 9.21 8.02 -6.60
N ASN A 321 9.83 7.77 -5.45
CA ASN A 321 11.27 7.57 -5.31
C ASN A 321 11.57 6.28 -4.54
N LEU A 322 12.83 5.85 -4.58
CA LEU A 322 13.26 4.54 -4.07
C LEU A 322 14.06 4.66 -2.75
N PHE A 323 13.91 5.79 -2.03
CA PHE A 323 14.48 5.99 -0.70
C PHE A 323 13.62 5.35 0.39
N GLU A 324 14.24 4.95 1.51
CA GLU A 324 13.64 4.23 2.63
C GLU A 324 12.28 4.80 3.04
N PRO A 325 12.09 6.11 3.26
CA PRO A 325 10.79 6.62 3.71
C PRO A 325 9.64 6.37 2.72
N ALA A 326 9.91 6.38 1.41
CA ALA A 326 8.91 6.20 0.36
C ALA A 326 8.60 4.73 0.04
N ILE A 327 9.56 3.81 0.24
CA ILE A 327 9.38 2.39 -0.13
C ILE A 327 9.29 1.43 1.04
N ARG A 328 9.77 1.79 2.23
CA ARG A 328 9.70 0.93 3.41
C ARG A 328 8.36 1.13 4.12
N VAL A 329 7.57 0.08 4.13
CA VAL A 329 6.21 0.05 4.69
C VAL A 329 6.19 -0.81 5.94
N PRO A 330 5.28 -0.56 6.90
CA PRO A 330 5.12 -1.48 8.01
C PRO A 330 4.58 -2.81 7.51
N LEU A 331 5.00 -3.92 8.12
CA LEU A 331 4.38 -5.22 7.95
C LEU A 331 4.39 -5.97 9.28
N ILE A 332 3.20 -6.22 9.82
CA ILE A 332 2.99 -6.92 11.09
C ILE A 332 2.02 -8.07 10.84
N ILE A 333 2.36 -9.28 11.30
CA ILE A 333 1.50 -10.46 11.22
C ILE A 333 1.19 -10.95 12.63
N LEU A 334 -0.05 -10.81 13.05
CA LEU A 334 -0.60 -11.47 14.24
C LEU A 334 -1.24 -12.79 13.80
N ARG A 335 -0.73 -13.90 14.32
CA ARG A 335 -1.32 -15.23 14.15
C ARG A 335 -1.65 -15.80 15.53
N PRO A 336 -2.94 -15.96 15.88
CA PRO A 336 -3.33 -16.61 17.11
C PRO A 336 -2.70 -18.00 17.25
N GLY A 337 -2.29 -18.35 18.47
CA GLY A 337 -1.61 -19.62 18.75
C GLY A 337 -0.17 -19.74 18.21
N ALA A 338 0.43 -18.68 17.66
CA ALA A 338 1.84 -18.72 17.28
C ALA A 338 2.74 -18.86 18.53
N GLU A 339 3.58 -19.90 18.54
CA GLU A 339 4.48 -20.21 19.66
C GLU A 339 5.67 -19.23 19.79
N GLN A 340 5.98 -18.48 18.72
CA GLN A 340 7.11 -17.55 18.67
C GLN A 340 6.70 -16.21 18.05
N LEU A 341 6.97 -15.14 18.79
CA LEU A 341 6.91 -13.77 18.29
C LEU A 341 8.33 -13.36 17.86
N SER A 342 8.47 -12.88 16.64
CA SER A 342 9.77 -12.54 16.05
C SER A 342 9.80 -11.12 15.53
N ARG A 343 10.96 -10.47 15.65
CA ARG A 343 11.34 -9.32 14.84
C ARG A 343 12.26 -9.83 13.74
N ILE A 344 11.83 -9.72 12.49
CA ILE A 344 12.51 -10.30 11.33
C ILE A 344 13.24 -9.18 10.60
N SER A 345 14.56 -9.30 10.49
CA SER A 345 15.40 -8.28 9.83
C SER A 345 15.61 -8.53 8.34
N ALA A 346 15.33 -9.75 7.84
CA ALA A 346 15.34 -10.06 6.42
C ALA A 346 14.56 -9.03 5.60
N PRO A 347 15.11 -8.56 4.45
CA PRO A 347 14.35 -7.79 3.48
C PRO A 347 13.18 -8.64 2.96
N VAL A 348 11.96 -8.10 3.06
CA VAL A 348 10.73 -8.72 2.56
C VAL A 348 9.99 -7.73 1.67
N SER A 349 9.00 -8.16 0.90
CA SER A 349 8.24 -7.28 -0.01
C SER A 349 6.75 -7.57 0.02
N LEU A 350 5.92 -6.62 -0.43
CA LEU A 350 4.47 -6.82 -0.48
C LEU A 350 4.04 -7.97 -1.38
N ILE A 351 4.81 -8.29 -2.43
CA ILE A 351 4.61 -9.49 -3.26
C ILE A 351 4.72 -10.81 -2.47
N ASP A 352 5.31 -10.81 -1.28
CA ASP A 352 5.35 -11.97 -0.39
C ASP A 352 3.98 -12.27 0.26
N ILE A 353 3.05 -11.31 0.28
CA ILE A 353 1.74 -11.45 0.95
C ILE A 353 0.90 -12.52 0.26
N LEU A 354 0.88 -12.58 -1.07
CA LEU A 354 0.12 -13.61 -1.79
C LEU A 354 0.55 -15.03 -1.42
N PRO A 355 1.82 -15.44 -1.61
CA PRO A 355 2.24 -16.79 -1.24
C PRO A 355 2.08 -17.06 0.26
N THR A 356 2.25 -16.05 1.12
CA THR A 356 2.01 -16.21 2.56
C THR A 356 0.55 -16.54 2.87
N LEU A 357 -0.40 -15.84 2.26
CA LEU A 357 -1.83 -16.08 2.49
C LEU A 357 -2.30 -17.42 1.94
N VAL A 358 -1.77 -17.84 0.77
CA VAL A 358 -2.04 -19.17 0.23
C VAL A 358 -1.46 -20.27 1.14
N ASP A 359 -0.26 -20.07 1.68
CA ASP A 359 0.37 -20.99 2.64
C ASP A 359 -0.42 -21.08 3.95
N ILE A 360 -0.91 -19.96 4.49
CA ILE A 360 -1.81 -19.95 5.66
C ILE A 360 -3.09 -20.75 5.36
N ALA A 361 -3.67 -20.57 4.17
CA ALA A 361 -4.95 -21.18 3.81
C ALA A 361 -4.86 -22.67 3.46
N THR A 362 -3.70 -23.14 2.94
CA THR A 362 -3.57 -24.47 2.34
C THR A 362 -2.42 -25.30 2.90
N GLY A 363 -1.52 -24.70 3.67
CA GLY A 363 -0.30 -25.33 4.21
C GLY A 363 0.84 -25.47 3.20
N SER A 364 0.72 -24.89 1.99
CA SER A 364 1.78 -24.84 0.99
C SER A 364 1.54 -23.70 -0.01
N THR A 365 2.50 -23.45 -0.91
CA THR A 365 2.34 -22.53 -2.04
C THR A 365 2.05 -23.24 -3.38
N GLU A 366 1.80 -24.55 -3.36
CA GLU A 366 1.63 -25.36 -4.59
C GLU A 366 0.36 -25.01 -5.38
N ALA A 367 -0.64 -24.39 -4.74
CA ALA A 367 -1.87 -23.95 -5.38
C ALA A 367 -1.69 -22.73 -6.30
N ILE A 368 -0.53 -22.05 -6.25
CA ILE A 368 -0.27 -20.87 -7.08
C ILE A 368 0.10 -21.31 -8.49
N VAL A 369 -0.71 -20.90 -9.48
CA VAL A 369 -0.61 -21.38 -10.88
C VAL A 369 0.12 -20.39 -11.80
N THR A 370 0.57 -19.26 -11.26
CA THR A 370 1.32 -18.23 -12.00
C THR A 370 2.75 -18.17 -11.52
N GLU A 371 3.65 -17.62 -12.34
CA GLU A 371 4.94 -17.14 -11.84
C GLU A 371 4.70 -16.04 -10.80
N TYR A 372 5.47 -16.07 -9.71
CA TYR A 372 5.49 -15.04 -8.67
C TYR A 372 6.93 -14.91 -8.16
N GLU A 373 7.36 -13.69 -7.86
CA GLU A 373 8.71 -13.40 -7.36
C GLU A 373 8.79 -13.38 -5.82
N GLY A 374 7.64 -13.31 -5.14
CA GLY A 374 7.58 -13.36 -3.68
C GLY A 374 7.82 -14.76 -3.11
N GLY A 375 7.90 -14.85 -1.78
CA GLY A 375 7.94 -16.11 -1.05
C GLY A 375 7.07 -16.06 0.21
N SER A 376 6.55 -17.20 0.64
CA SER A 376 5.82 -17.27 1.92
C SER A 376 6.73 -16.76 3.05
N LEU A 377 6.16 -15.91 3.91
CA LEU A 377 6.82 -15.34 5.08
C LEU A 377 6.76 -16.28 6.29
N LEU A 378 5.92 -17.32 6.27
CA LEU A 378 5.76 -18.23 7.41
C LEU A 378 7.07 -18.90 7.83
N PRO A 379 7.97 -19.34 6.91
CA PRO A 379 9.26 -19.90 7.28
C PRO A 379 10.21 -18.91 7.98
N LEU A 380 9.95 -17.59 7.88
CA LEU A 380 10.73 -16.56 8.56
C LEU A 380 10.30 -16.36 10.02
N LEU A 381 9.10 -16.82 10.37
CA LEU A 381 8.59 -16.79 11.74
C LEU A 381 9.38 -17.81 12.57
N GLY A 382 10.44 -17.36 13.23
CA GLY A 382 11.35 -18.20 14.03
C GLY A 382 12.73 -18.47 13.40
N ARG A 383 12.94 -18.10 12.12
CA ARG A 383 14.25 -18.21 11.46
C ARG A 383 14.47 -17.07 10.47
N ASP A 384 15.26 -16.09 10.89
CA ASP A 384 15.62 -14.97 10.03
C ASP A 384 16.49 -15.42 8.84
N GLN A 385 16.32 -14.75 7.70
CA GLN A 385 17.05 -15.01 6.45
C GLN A 385 17.57 -13.69 5.90
N PRO A 386 18.65 -13.13 6.47
CA PRO A 386 19.11 -11.77 6.16
C PRO A 386 19.50 -11.56 4.69
N ASP A 387 19.86 -12.63 3.97
CA ASP A 387 20.28 -12.58 2.57
C ASP A 387 19.12 -12.51 1.55
N ARG A 388 17.86 -12.38 2.00
CA ARG A 388 16.72 -12.20 1.10
C ARG A 388 16.87 -10.93 0.25
N ILE A 389 16.24 -10.99 -0.93
CA ILE A 389 16.20 -9.89 -1.88
C ILE A 389 14.82 -9.23 -1.86
N ALA A 390 14.79 -7.90 -1.79
CA ALA A 390 13.61 -7.09 -2.06
C ALA A 390 13.84 -6.29 -3.35
N MET A 391 12.77 -6.12 -4.13
CA MET A 391 12.81 -5.48 -5.45
C MET A 391 11.70 -4.45 -5.60
N ALA A 392 12.00 -3.33 -6.23
CA ALA A 392 11.00 -2.32 -6.56
C ALA A 392 11.25 -1.68 -7.92
N GLU A 393 10.18 -1.21 -8.55
CA GLU A 393 10.20 -0.56 -9.86
C GLU A 393 9.54 0.81 -9.77
N HIS A 394 9.96 1.75 -10.63
CA HIS A 394 9.28 3.02 -10.76
C HIS A 394 9.47 3.61 -12.17
N ILE A 395 8.36 3.91 -12.84
CA ILE A 395 8.29 4.60 -14.12
C ILE A 395 6.96 5.32 -14.33
N ASP A 396 6.71 6.33 -13.49
CA ASP A 396 5.57 7.25 -13.64
C ASP A 396 6.09 8.71 -13.77
N GLY A 397 5.18 9.69 -13.78
CA GLY A 397 5.49 11.12 -13.83
C GLY A 397 6.62 11.52 -12.87
N GLY A 398 7.51 12.39 -13.36
CA GLY A 398 8.72 12.83 -12.65
C GLY A 398 9.94 11.94 -12.88
N THR A 399 9.86 10.92 -13.75
CA THR A 399 10.89 9.90 -13.97
C THR A 399 11.13 9.57 -15.45
N LYS A 400 12.25 10.05 -16.02
CA LYS A 400 12.55 10.01 -17.47
C LYS A 400 12.71 8.61 -18.09
N ALA A 401 13.08 7.61 -17.31
CA ALA A 401 13.29 6.23 -17.75
C ALA A 401 13.04 5.28 -16.59
N PRO A 402 12.78 3.98 -16.83
CA PRO A 402 12.53 3.06 -15.74
C PRO A 402 13.66 3.09 -14.71
N ARG A 403 13.27 3.13 -13.43
CA ARG A 403 14.17 2.97 -12.29
C ARG A 403 13.83 1.66 -11.61
N VAL A 404 14.85 0.87 -11.30
CA VAL A 404 14.71 -0.38 -10.57
C VAL A 404 15.58 -0.35 -9.34
N MET A 405 15.09 -0.94 -8.25
CA MET A 405 15.80 -1.07 -6.98
C MET A 405 15.95 -2.54 -6.64
N LEU A 406 17.13 -2.89 -6.16
CA LEU A 406 17.39 -4.19 -5.56
C LEU A 406 18.06 -3.99 -4.20
N ARG A 407 17.47 -4.56 -3.15
CA ARG A 407 18.06 -4.66 -1.82
C ARG A 407 18.41 -6.12 -1.54
N HIS A 408 19.67 -6.40 -1.24
CA HIS A 408 20.16 -7.71 -0.82
C HIS A 408 20.88 -7.54 0.52
N GLY A 409 20.30 -8.06 1.60
CA GLY A 409 20.76 -7.79 2.95
C GLY A 409 20.71 -6.31 3.28
N ALA A 410 21.86 -5.73 3.65
CA ALA A 410 21.99 -4.30 3.94
C ALA A 410 22.30 -3.44 2.70
N HIS A 411 22.71 -4.05 1.58
CA HIS A 411 23.12 -3.32 0.39
C HIS A 411 21.91 -3.04 -0.51
N LYS A 412 21.73 -1.77 -0.88
CA LYS A 412 20.67 -1.32 -1.80
C LYS A 412 21.28 -0.65 -3.02
N ILE A 413 20.88 -1.06 -4.21
CA ILE A 413 21.24 -0.43 -5.47
C ILE A 413 19.99 0.08 -6.20
N VAL A 414 20.10 1.26 -6.82
CA VAL A 414 19.10 1.83 -7.72
C VAL A 414 19.74 2.07 -9.07
N VAL A 415 19.10 1.57 -10.14
CA VAL A 415 19.64 1.57 -11.50
C VAL A 415 18.62 2.16 -12.46
N SER A 416 19.09 2.98 -13.39
CA SER A 416 18.30 3.52 -14.48
C SER A 416 19.19 3.86 -15.67
N GLN A 417 18.62 3.93 -16.86
CA GLN A 417 19.32 4.41 -18.06
C GLN A 417 19.41 5.94 -18.13
N ALA A 418 18.57 6.68 -17.38
CA ALA A 418 18.53 8.15 -17.43
C ALA A 418 19.14 8.84 -16.19
N TYR A 419 19.52 8.08 -15.16
CA TYR A 419 19.99 8.61 -13.89
C TYR A 419 21.25 7.87 -13.43
N PRO A 420 22.18 8.54 -12.73
CA PRO A 420 23.33 7.88 -12.13
C PRO A 420 22.92 6.73 -11.21
N THR A 421 23.72 5.67 -11.18
CA THR A 421 23.53 4.57 -10.23
C THR A 421 23.67 5.10 -8.81
N GLN A 422 22.78 4.63 -7.93
CA GLN A 422 22.86 4.90 -6.49
C GLN A 422 23.11 3.59 -5.77
N PHE A 423 24.07 3.57 -4.85
CA PHE A 423 24.39 2.40 -4.03
C PHE A 423 24.57 2.84 -2.58
N TYR A 424 23.90 2.15 -1.65
CA TYR A 424 23.91 2.46 -0.22
C TYR A 424 24.14 1.19 0.59
N ASP A 425 24.95 1.31 1.65
CA ASP A 425 25.02 0.32 2.72
C ASP A 425 24.17 0.80 3.90
N LEU A 426 22.98 0.20 4.04
CA LEU A 426 21.98 0.61 5.02
C LEU A 426 22.33 0.18 6.45
N SER A 427 23.38 -0.64 6.65
CA SER A 427 23.86 -0.99 7.99
C SER A 427 24.62 0.16 8.67
N VAL A 428 25.24 1.03 7.86
CA VAL A 428 26.01 2.19 8.33
C VAL A 428 25.37 3.53 7.93
N ASP A 429 24.62 3.58 6.83
CA ASP A 429 23.90 4.75 6.34
C ASP A 429 22.40 4.44 6.13
N PRO A 430 21.63 4.25 7.21
CA PRO A 430 20.21 3.93 7.13
C PRO A 430 19.34 5.09 6.58
N CYS A 431 19.93 6.27 6.39
CA CYS A 431 19.28 7.47 5.86
C CYS A 431 19.67 7.76 4.40
N GLU A 432 20.56 6.95 3.81
CA GLU A 432 20.98 7.05 2.40
C GLU A 432 21.56 8.42 2.03
N MET A 433 22.34 9.01 2.93
CA MET A 433 22.92 10.33 2.73
C MET A 433 24.19 10.29 1.88
N ARG A 434 24.86 9.14 1.77
CA ARG A 434 26.10 8.98 0.99
C ARG A 434 25.94 7.92 -0.09
N ASN A 435 25.89 8.34 -1.35
CA ASN A 435 25.97 7.43 -2.48
C ASN A 435 27.38 6.85 -2.61
N LEU A 436 27.51 5.53 -2.52
CA LEU A 436 28.76 4.78 -2.57
C LEU A 436 29.04 4.17 -3.96
N ALA A 437 28.22 4.46 -4.98
CA ALA A 437 28.30 3.80 -6.29
C ALA A 437 29.66 3.95 -6.98
N ASP A 438 30.33 5.08 -6.80
CA ASP A 438 31.63 5.39 -7.42
C ASP A 438 32.83 5.18 -6.45
N GLU A 439 32.57 4.73 -5.22
CA GLU A 439 33.63 4.51 -4.23
C GLU A 439 34.43 3.24 -4.58
N PRO A 440 35.78 3.30 -4.59
CA PRO A 440 36.61 2.13 -4.93
C PRO A 440 36.34 0.90 -4.05
N THR A 441 36.01 1.11 -2.78
CA THR A 441 35.74 0.04 -1.80
C THR A 441 34.42 -0.68 -2.05
N SER A 442 33.49 -0.07 -2.78
CA SER A 442 32.13 -0.58 -3.01
C SER A 442 31.96 -1.24 -4.38
N GLN A 443 32.96 -1.17 -5.26
CA GLN A 443 32.85 -1.66 -6.65
C GLN A 443 32.52 -3.15 -6.77
N ALA A 444 33.01 -3.99 -5.85
CA ALA A 444 32.71 -5.42 -5.86
C ALA A 444 31.21 -5.69 -5.59
N ASP A 445 30.62 -5.00 -4.61
CA ASP A 445 29.20 -5.11 -4.29
C ASP A 445 28.32 -4.51 -5.36
N VAL A 446 28.70 -3.34 -5.89
CA VAL A 446 28.01 -2.71 -7.02
C VAL A 446 27.99 -3.67 -8.21
N ALA A 447 29.13 -4.24 -8.60
CA ALA A 447 29.21 -5.19 -9.72
C ALA A 447 28.32 -6.42 -9.49
N ARG A 448 28.33 -6.98 -8.28
CA ARG A 448 27.51 -8.13 -7.90
C ARG A 448 26.02 -7.84 -8.01
N LEU A 449 25.52 -6.72 -7.46
CA LEU A 449 24.10 -6.38 -7.55
C LEU A 449 23.69 -5.96 -8.97
N MET A 450 24.58 -5.28 -9.71
CA MET A 450 24.35 -4.95 -11.12
C MET A 450 24.17 -6.20 -11.98
N GLU A 451 24.85 -7.30 -11.68
CA GLU A 451 24.64 -8.57 -12.37
C GLU A 451 23.23 -9.12 -12.13
N THR A 452 22.76 -9.12 -10.88
CA THR A 452 21.37 -9.51 -10.59
C THR A 452 20.37 -8.58 -11.27
N VAL A 453 20.62 -7.27 -11.28
CA VAL A 453 19.76 -6.30 -11.99
C VAL A 453 19.66 -6.64 -13.48
N ARG A 454 20.77 -6.97 -14.15
CA ARG A 454 20.78 -7.34 -15.58
C ARG A 454 20.07 -8.66 -15.87
N GLN A 455 20.09 -9.60 -14.92
CA GLN A 455 19.39 -10.88 -15.03
C GLN A 455 17.87 -10.72 -14.84
N THR A 456 17.46 -9.78 -13.99
CA THR A 456 16.04 -9.55 -13.66
C THR A 456 15.35 -8.63 -14.67
N TRP A 457 16.01 -7.56 -15.10
CA TRP A 457 15.42 -6.49 -15.92
C TRP A 457 16.15 -6.23 -17.23
N ASP A 458 15.38 -6.20 -18.32
CA ASP A 458 15.75 -5.51 -19.55
C ASP A 458 15.15 -4.09 -19.52
N LEU A 459 15.97 -3.11 -19.12
CA LEU A 459 15.52 -1.73 -18.94
C LEU A 459 15.09 -1.07 -20.26
N SER A 460 15.69 -1.46 -21.39
CA SER A 460 15.32 -0.93 -22.70
C SER A 460 13.93 -1.44 -23.10
N ARG A 461 13.70 -2.75 -22.98
CA ARG A 461 12.39 -3.35 -23.22
C ARG A 461 11.32 -2.81 -22.28
N LEU A 462 11.65 -2.66 -20.99
CA LEU A 462 10.72 -2.10 -20.01
C LEU A 462 10.28 -0.67 -20.39
N ARG A 463 11.22 0.16 -20.86
CA ARG A 463 10.89 1.50 -21.39
C ARG A 463 9.91 1.40 -22.56
N GLU A 464 10.20 0.54 -23.54
CA GLU A 464 9.33 0.36 -24.72
C GLU A 464 7.92 -0.10 -24.36
N ASP A 465 7.80 -1.06 -23.43
CA ASP A 465 6.52 -1.60 -22.99
C ASP A 465 5.68 -0.54 -22.25
N VAL A 466 6.31 0.30 -21.41
CA VAL A 466 5.64 1.42 -20.74
C VAL A 466 5.15 2.46 -21.75
N MET A 467 6.01 2.87 -22.70
CA MET A 467 5.63 3.86 -23.72
C MET A 467 4.49 3.33 -24.59
N ARG A 468 4.52 2.05 -24.96
CA ARG A 468 3.43 1.39 -25.70
C ARG A 468 2.14 1.42 -24.89
N SER A 469 2.18 1.04 -23.62
CA SER A 469 1.02 1.06 -22.72
C SER A 469 0.40 2.45 -22.60
N GLN A 470 1.22 3.49 -22.40
CA GLN A 470 0.76 4.87 -22.31
C GLN A 470 0.07 5.35 -23.60
N ARG A 471 0.68 5.13 -24.78
CA ARG A 471 0.10 5.54 -26.07
C ARG A 471 -1.27 4.90 -26.33
N VAL A 472 -1.39 3.60 -26.03
CA VAL A 472 -2.65 2.87 -26.18
C VAL A 472 -3.72 3.47 -25.26
N ARG A 473 -3.41 3.64 -23.97
CA ARG A 473 -4.37 4.16 -22.99
C ARG A 473 -4.74 5.62 -23.20
N GLN A 474 -3.81 6.46 -23.66
CA GLN A 474 -4.10 7.83 -24.11
C GLN A 474 -5.13 7.85 -25.25
N PHE A 475 -4.98 6.96 -26.25
CA PHE A 475 -5.96 6.83 -27.32
C PHE A 475 -7.32 6.37 -26.78
N VAL A 476 -7.35 5.33 -25.96
CA VAL A 476 -8.60 4.79 -25.39
C VAL A 476 -9.29 5.84 -24.53
N ASN A 477 -8.59 6.50 -23.60
CA ASN A 477 -9.13 7.57 -22.76
C ASN A 477 -9.78 8.67 -23.61
N ARG A 478 -9.07 9.18 -24.61
CA ARG A 478 -9.59 10.21 -25.53
C ARG A 478 -10.82 9.73 -26.32
N ALA A 479 -10.88 8.44 -26.67
CA ALA A 479 -12.05 7.87 -27.34
C ALA A 479 -13.25 7.73 -26.39
N MET A 480 -13.02 7.28 -25.15
CA MET A 480 -14.05 7.09 -24.13
C MET A 480 -14.67 8.40 -23.64
N GLN A 481 -13.96 9.52 -23.79
CA GLN A 481 -14.49 10.88 -23.53
C GLN A 481 -15.44 11.39 -24.64
N LYS A 482 -15.63 10.66 -25.74
CA LYS A 482 -16.55 11.05 -26.82
C LYS A 482 -17.86 10.29 -26.74
N GLY A 483 -18.97 11.02 -26.77
CA GLY A 483 -20.31 10.42 -26.75
C GLY A 483 -20.77 10.08 -25.34
N LYS A 484 -21.42 8.92 -25.17
CA LYS A 484 -21.98 8.52 -23.87
C LYS A 484 -20.88 7.94 -22.98
N ALA A 485 -20.62 8.59 -21.85
CA ALA A 485 -19.69 8.10 -20.84
C ALA A 485 -20.08 6.70 -20.33
N ARG A 486 -19.06 5.88 -20.04
CA ARG A 486 -19.16 4.58 -19.39
C ARG A 486 -18.34 4.68 -18.10
N GLU A 487 -19.00 4.42 -16.98
CA GLU A 487 -18.38 4.41 -15.66
C GLU A 487 -17.89 3.00 -15.35
N TRP A 488 -16.71 2.90 -14.74
CA TRP A 488 -16.13 1.66 -14.24
C TRP A 488 -16.08 1.62 -12.72
N GLU A 489 -16.48 2.71 -12.07
CA GLU A 489 -16.60 2.82 -10.64
C GLU A 489 -17.52 1.72 -10.11
N HIS A 490 -17.05 1.04 -9.06
CA HIS A 490 -17.88 0.06 -8.38
C HIS A 490 -19.00 0.77 -7.63
N TYR A 491 -20.23 0.32 -7.85
CA TYR A 491 -21.36 0.71 -7.05
C TYR A 491 -21.71 -0.46 -6.14
N PRO A 492 -21.39 -0.40 -4.83
CA PRO A 492 -21.78 -1.45 -3.90
C PRO A 492 -23.26 -1.72 -4.08
N GLU A 493 -23.62 -2.98 -4.36
CA GLU A 493 -25.02 -3.32 -4.53
C GLU A 493 -25.79 -2.78 -3.33
N ALA A 494 -26.85 -2.01 -3.59
CA ALA A 494 -27.79 -1.63 -2.56
C ALA A 494 -28.50 -2.94 -2.15
N VAL A 495 -27.86 -3.72 -1.27
CA VAL A 495 -28.29 -5.05 -0.85
C VAL A 495 -29.71 -4.91 -0.37
N ARG A 496 -30.65 -5.23 -1.27
CA ARG A 496 -32.09 -5.27 -1.13
C ARG A 496 -32.53 -4.65 0.18
N GLU A 497 -32.40 -3.33 0.33
CA GLU A 497 -32.64 -2.67 1.62
C GLU A 497 -34.03 -3.02 2.13
N HIS A 498 -34.98 -3.19 1.19
CA HIS A 498 -36.33 -3.72 1.39
C HIS A 498 -36.42 -5.17 1.91
N THR A 499 -35.33 -5.87 2.21
CA THR A 499 -35.28 -7.23 2.78
C THR A 499 -34.52 -7.32 4.11
N LYS A 500 -33.83 -6.26 4.56
CA LYS A 500 -33.14 -6.22 5.86
C LYS A 500 -34.12 -6.10 7.03
N PHE A 501 -33.74 -6.39 8.28
CA PHE A 501 -34.62 -6.18 9.44
C PHE A 501 -35.97 -6.91 9.31
N VAL A 502 -37.02 -6.40 9.96
CA VAL A 502 -38.36 -7.01 10.00
C VAL A 502 -39.17 -6.64 8.75
N ARG A 503 -39.78 -7.64 8.10
CA ARG A 503 -40.58 -7.49 6.89
C ARG A 503 -41.99 -8.03 7.02
N THR A 504 -42.87 -7.57 6.12
CA THR A 504 -44.29 -7.96 6.10
C THR A 504 -44.43 -9.47 6.01
N GLY A 505 -45.17 -10.05 6.95
CA GLY A 505 -45.40 -11.50 7.03
C GLY A 505 -44.40 -12.25 7.91
N GLU A 506 -43.35 -11.59 8.41
CA GLU A 506 -42.43 -12.20 9.38
C GLU A 506 -42.94 -12.06 10.82
N ARG A 507 -42.65 -13.06 11.65
CA ARG A 507 -42.93 -13.00 13.09
C ARG A 507 -41.80 -12.26 13.80
N PHE A 508 -42.09 -11.05 14.27
CA PHE A 508 -41.12 -10.13 14.89
C PHE A 508 -40.12 -10.79 15.87
N PRO A 509 -40.56 -11.57 16.89
CA PRO A 509 -39.61 -12.20 17.82
C PRO A 509 -38.64 -13.19 17.17
N ASP A 510 -39.01 -13.82 16.06
CA ASP A 510 -38.17 -14.80 15.38
C ASP A 510 -37.09 -14.10 14.55
N VAL A 511 -37.43 -12.97 13.91
CA VAL A 511 -36.46 -12.12 13.19
C VAL A 511 -35.45 -11.50 14.15
N GLU A 512 -35.94 -10.96 15.27
CA GLU A 512 -35.10 -10.39 16.33
C GLU A 512 -34.11 -11.43 16.86
N ARG A 513 -34.59 -12.61 17.28
CA ARG A 513 -33.72 -13.67 17.81
C ARG A 513 -32.70 -14.18 16.81
N ARG A 514 -33.04 -14.25 15.52
CA ARG A 514 -32.09 -14.62 14.45
C ARG A 514 -30.96 -13.59 14.29
N SER A 515 -31.20 -12.35 14.70
CA SER A 515 -30.23 -11.26 14.56
C SER A 515 -29.26 -11.15 15.73
N TYR A 516 -29.50 -11.83 16.85
CA TYR A 516 -28.66 -11.79 18.04
C TYR A 516 -27.36 -12.54 17.81
N LEU A 517 -26.26 -11.94 18.26
CA LEU A 517 -24.94 -12.56 18.34
C LEU A 517 -24.45 -12.41 19.78
N PRO A 518 -24.49 -13.48 20.60
CA PRO A 518 -23.95 -13.42 21.96
C PRO A 518 -22.42 -13.34 21.92
N TYR A 519 -21.84 -12.77 22.98
CA TYR A 519 -20.40 -12.88 23.22
C TYR A 519 -20.01 -14.35 23.42
N ALA A 520 -18.78 -14.71 23.07
CA ALA A 520 -18.32 -16.10 23.17
C ALA A 520 -18.28 -16.63 24.61
N ASP A 521 -18.18 -15.75 25.60
CA ASP A 521 -18.04 -16.03 27.03
C ASP A 521 -19.35 -15.89 27.84
N TYR A 522 -20.49 -15.65 27.17
CA TYR A 522 -21.82 -15.51 27.78
C TYR A 522 -22.79 -16.61 27.29
#